data_AF-A0A2S4W087-F1
#
_entry.id   AF-A0A2S4W087-F1
#
_cell.length_a   1.000
_cell.length_b   1.000
_cell.length_c   1.000
_cell.angle_alpha   90.00
_cell.angle_beta   90.00
_cell.angle_gamma   90.00
#
_symmetry.space_group_name_H-M   'P 1'
#
loop_
_entity.id
_entity.type
_entity.pdbx_description
1 polymer ?
#
loop_
_entity_poly.entity_id
_entity_poly.type
_entity_poly.pdbx_seq_one_letter_code
_entity_poly.pdbx_strand_id
1 'polypeptide(L)'
;MDRIFVGLCQIQSILQGLKAASVYPNAEIKLVGKTLKINPHAGIFITMHPGYAGQSNLPNNLKKRFRSMVMTRPDGELITQVMLFSQGFRTAEILASKVVPFFSLCDEKLSKQPHYDFGLRALKAVLTSTGHLKRACSLQNQNLDDTPDQLSDSYDSIAEQEILVQSVSKTIVSKLVADNVPLLTSLLADIFPGIEYSPILQLYQIQNIQHGLMMGGPLATSKTQAWRVLLAVLQRLKGCKGVSYVMDPKAISKDALYDAKRHWIIFDGDTDPEWVKNLNSVLDDNKLLTLPNGERLNLLNNV
;
A
#
# COMPACT_ATOMS: atom_id res chain seq x y z
N MET A 1 9.36 34.50 -15.90
CA MET A 1 10.28 33.39 -16.23
C MET A 1 9.78 32.15 -15.53
N ASP A 2 9.30 31.17 -16.30
CA ASP A 2 8.55 30.03 -15.77
C ASP A 2 9.39 29.19 -14.79
N ARG A 3 8.79 28.84 -13.65
CA ARG A 3 9.40 27.95 -12.63
C ARG A 3 9.89 26.62 -13.24
N ILE A 4 9.24 26.18 -14.32
CA ILE A 4 9.60 24.99 -15.10
C ILE A 4 10.97 25.17 -15.79
N PHE A 5 11.24 26.34 -16.36
CA PHE A 5 12.52 26.62 -17.04
C PHE A 5 13.68 26.61 -16.04
N VAL A 6 13.47 27.18 -14.85
CA VAL A 6 14.46 27.19 -13.77
C VAL A 6 14.80 25.76 -13.32
N GLY A 7 13.78 24.91 -13.11
CA GLY A 7 13.98 23.51 -12.72
C GLY A 7 14.71 22.69 -13.79
N LEU A 8 14.38 22.89 -15.07
CA LEU A 8 15.05 22.24 -16.20
C LEU A 8 16.54 22.58 -16.27
N CYS A 9 16.89 23.87 -16.13
CA CYS A 9 18.28 24.32 -16.10
C CYS A 9 19.05 23.72 -14.92
N GLN A 10 18.42 23.62 -13.75
CA GLN A 10 19.05 23.01 -12.56
C GLN A 10 19.37 21.52 -12.77
N ILE A 11 18.41 20.73 -13.28
CA ILE A 11 18.64 19.30 -13.56
C ILE A 11 19.77 19.15 -14.59
N GLN A 12 19.82 20.01 -15.60
CA GLN A 12 20.91 20.01 -16.58
C GLN A 12 22.27 20.26 -15.92
N SER A 13 22.39 21.28 -15.06
CA SER A 13 23.63 21.59 -14.36
C SER A 13 24.08 20.41 -13.48
N ILE A 14 23.15 19.74 -12.79
CA ILE A 14 23.46 18.57 -11.97
C ILE A 14 23.95 17.40 -12.84
N LEU A 15 23.25 17.08 -13.92
CA LEU A 15 23.62 15.97 -14.81
C LEU A 15 24.99 16.21 -15.47
N GLN A 16 25.29 17.44 -15.89
CA GLN A 16 26.60 17.80 -16.44
C GLN A 16 27.69 17.69 -15.37
N GLY A 17 27.41 18.17 -14.17
CA GLY A 17 28.34 18.08 -13.06
C GLY A 17 28.60 16.64 -12.61
N LEU A 18 27.59 15.75 -12.62
CA LEU A 18 27.77 14.33 -12.33
C LEU A 18 28.64 13.64 -13.39
N LYS A 19 28.47 13.99 -14.68
CA LYS A 19 29.36 13.52 -15.75
C LYS A 19 30.79 14.06 -15.62
N ALA A 20 30.94 15.30 -15.17
CA ALA A 20 32.26 15.85 -14.89
C ALA A 20 32.89 15.18 -13.65
N ALA A 21 32.09 14.87 -12.62
CA ALA A 21 32.53 14.24 -11.38
C ALA A 21 33.08 12.81 -11.59
N SER A 22 32.64 12.10 -12.63
CA SER A 22 33.22 10.80 -12.99
C SER A 22 34.63 10.90 -13.57
N VAL A 23 35.02 12.06 -14.11
CA VAL A 23 36.36 12.32 -14.64
C VAL A 23 37.22 13.10 -13.63
N TYR A 24 36.61 14.07 -12.95
CA TYR A 24 37.25 14.96 -11.98
C TYR A 24 36.53 14.87 -10.63
N PRO A 25 37.07 14.17 -9.62
CA PRO A 25 36.37 13.91 -8.35
C PRO A 25 36.06 15.15 -7.50
N ASN A 26 36.62 16.33 -7.84
CA ASN A 26 36.33 17.61 -7.19
C ASN A 26 35.50 18.56 -8.08
N ALA A 27 34.68 18.03 -8.99
CA ALA A 27 33.80 18.85 -9.81
C ALA A 27 32.81 19.67 -8.96
N GLU A 28 32.76 20.97 -9.22
CA GLU A 28 31.82 21.91 -8.61
C GLU A 28 30.79 22.36 -9.64
N ILE A 29 29.54 22.57 -9.21
CA ILE A 29 28.49 23.15 -10.03
C ILE A 29 27.89 24.37 -9.38
N LYS A 30 27.39 25.29 -10.21
CA LYS A 30 26.62 26.43 -9.75
C LYS A 30 25.12 26.12 -9.81
N LEU A 31 24.47 26.05 -8.66
CA LEU A 31 23.02 25.89 -8.53
C LEU A 31 22.45 27.07 -7.76
N VAL A 32 21.46 27.73 -8.35
CA VAL A 32 20.74 28.86 -7.70
C VAL A 32 21.71 29.92 -7.16
N GLY A 33 22.76 30.22 -7.93
CA GLY A 33 23.78 31.20 -7.56
C GLY A 33 24.85 30.71 -6.58
N LYS A 34 24.71 29.52 -5.98
CA LYS A 34 25.71 28.93 -5.07
C LYS A 34 26.55 27.87 -5.77
N THR A 35 27.85 27.86 -5.47
CA THR A 35 28.75 26.79 -5.92
C THR A 35 28.67 25.62 -4.93
N LEU A 36 28.42 24.43 -5.45
CA LEU A 36 28.23 23.21 -4.67
C LEU A 36 29.14 22.11 -5.22
N LYS A 37 29.82 21.40 -4.32
CA LYS A 37 30.57 20.19 -4.65
C LYS A 37 29.62 19.03 -4.90
N ILE A 38 29.84 18.28 -5.97
CA ILE A 38 29.03 17.11 -6.29
C ILE A 38 29.59 15.85 -5.64
N ASN A 39 28.70 15.03 -5.09
CA ASN A 39 29.02 13.67 -4.69
C ASN A 39 28.91 12.72 -5.91
N PRO A 40 29.97 11.99 -6.30
CA PRO A 40 29.94 11.03 -7.40
C PRO A 40 28.91 9.90 -7.23
N HIS A 41 28.51 9.61 -5.99
CA HIS A 41 27.50 8.60 -5.68
C HIS A 41 26.06 9.10 -5.78
N ALA A 42 25.84 10.37 -6.12
CA ALA A 42 24.49 10.91 -6.29
C ALA A 42 23.89 10.50 -7.64
N GLY A 43 22.60 10.15 -7.62
CA GLY A 43 21.82 9.82 -8.82
C GLY A 43 20.45 10.48 -8.77
N ILE A 44 19.90 10.81 -9.94
CA ILE A 44 18.54 11.35 -10.09
C ILE A 44 17.70 10.32 -10.84
N PHE A 45 16.58 9.95 -10.25
CA PHE A 45 15.61 9.04 -10.83
C PHE A 45 14.24 9.71 -10.87
N ILE A 46 13.49 9.45 -11.94
CA ILE A 46 12.11 9.92 -12.10
C ILE A 46 11.24 8.70 -12.39
N THR A 47 10.22 8.50 -11.57
CA THR A 47 9.15 7.54 -11.82
C THR A 47 7.92 8.31 -12.31
N MET A 48 7.36 7.90 -13.44
CA MET A 48 6.17 8.52 -14.00
C MET A 48 5.23 7.45 -14.56
N HIS A 49 3.92 7.67 -14.39
CA HIS A 49 2.89 6.87 -15.05
C HIS A 49 2.28 7.71 -16.17
N PRO A 50 2.53 7.38 -17.45
CA PRO A 50 1.94 8.12 -18.57
C PRO A 50 0.41 8.08 -18.52
N GLY A 51 -0.23 9.23 -18.72
CA GLY A 51 -1.71 9.31 -18.75
C GLY A 51 -2.40 9.42 -17.39
N TYR A 52 -1.65 9.53 -16.29
CA TYR A 52 -2.24 9.82 -14.99
C TYR A 52 -2.86 11.23 -14.98
N ALA A 53 -4.15 11.31 -14.63
CA ALA A 53 -4.91 12.57 -14.65
C ALA A 53 -4.21 13.67 -13.81
N GLY A 54 -4.23 14.91 -14.31
CA GLY A 54 -3.62 16.05 -13.64
C GLY A 54 -2.09 16.13 -13.73
N GLN A 55 -1.40 15.24 -14.46
CA GLN A 55 0.03 15.35 -14.70
C GLN A 55 0.36 15.99 -16.05
N SER A 56 1.21 17.01 -16.02
CA SER A 56 1.83 17.55 -17.23
C SER A 56 2.92 16.59 -17.72
N ASN A 57 2.94 16.38 -19.04
CA ASN A 57 3.94 15.53 -19.67
C ASN A 57 5.35 16.10 -19.49
N LEU A 58 6.32 15.23 -19.25
CA LEU A 58 7.71 15.65 -19.15
C LEU A 58 8.16 16.26 -20.50
N PRO A 59 8.74 17.48 -20.51
CA PRO A 59 9.21 18.12 -21.74
C PRO A 59 10.22 17.25 -22.49
N ASN A 60 10.16 17.26 -23.83
CA ASN A 60 11.05 16.44 -24.68
C ASN A 60 12.55 16.68 -24.39
N ASN A 61 12.92 17.91 -24.05
CA ASN A 61 14.29 18.28 -23.70
C ASN A 61 14.80 17.61 -22.41
N LEU A 62 13.89 17.25 -21.52
CA LEU A 62 14.21 16.53 -20.29
C LEU A 62 14.14 15.02 -20.52
N LYS A 63 13.13 14.53 -21.25
CA LYS A 63 13.03 13.10 -21.64
C LYS A 63 14.31 12.59 -22.30
N LYS A 64 14.91 13.35 -23.24
CA LYS A 64 16.18 12.99 -23.91
C LYS A 64 17.37 12.82 -22.95
N ARG A 65 17.31 13.39 -21.75
CA ARG A 65 18.42 13.35 -20.77
C ARG A 65 18.31 12.17 -19.81
N PHE A 66 17.13 11.59 -19.67
CA PHE A 66 16.90 10.40 -18.87
C PHE A 66 16.94 9.17 -19.76
N ARG A 67 17.50 8.08 -19.22
CA ARG A 67 17.34 6.76 -19.82
C ARG A 67 15.95 6.26 -19.43
N SER A 68 15.05 6.18 -20.40
CA SER A 68 13.71 5.62 -20.19
C SER A 68 13.80 4.10 -20.01
N MET A 69 13.09 3.60 -19.02
CA MET A 69 12.88 2.17 -18.79
C MET A 69 11.38 1.91 -18.68
N VAL A 70 10.91 0.87 -19.35
CA VAL A 70 9.49 0.50 -19.34
C VAL A 70 9.30 -0.64 -18.34
N MET A 71 8.37 -0.47 -17.41
CA MET A 71 8.00 -1.46 -16.40
C MET A 71 6.51 -1.78 -16.55
N THR A 72 6.15 -2.60 -17.55
CA THR A 72 4.75 -2.82 -17.96
C THR A 72 4.03 -3.89 -17.15
N ARG A 73 4.64 -5.06 -16.96
CA ARG A 73 4.02 -6.18 -16.23
C ARG A 73 5.08 -6.92 -15.41
N PRO A 74 4.97 -6.93 -14.07
CA PRO A 74 5.81 -7.76 -13.23
C PRO A 74 5.37 -9.24 -13.30
N ASP A 75 6.29 -10.14 -12.98
CA ASP A 75 5.97 -11.55 -12.77
C ASP A 75 5.33 -11.75 -11.40
N GLY A 76 4.00 -11.77 -11.36
CA GLY A 76 3.24 -11.92 -10.11
C GLY A 76 3.38 -13.29 -9.46
N GLU A 77 3.64 -14.33 -10.25
CA GLU A 77 3.72 -15.72 -9.76
C GLU A 77 5.02 -15.94 -9.00
N LEU A 78 6.15 -15.57 -9.61
CA LEU A 78 7.45 -15.63 -8.97
C LEU A 78 7.51 -14.77 -7.69
N ILE A 79 6.96 -13.56 -7.74
CA ILE A 79 6.89 -12.68 -6.55
C ILE A 79 6.07 -13.35 -5.44
N THR A 80 4.92 -13.93 -5.78
CA THR A 80 4.04 -14.57 -4.79
C THR A 80 4.70 -15.78 -4.17
N GLN A 81 5.33 -16.63 -4.98
CA GLN A 81 6.04 -17.82 -4.52
C GLN A 81 7.16 -17.46 -3.55
N VAL A 82 8.02 -16.50 -3.91
CA VAL A 82 9.13 -16.06 -3.05
C VAL A 82 8.62 -15.42 -1.76
N MET A 83 7.56 -14.61 -1.84
CA MET A 83 6.95 -14.01 -0.64
C MET A 83 6.37 -15.05 0.31
N LEU A 84 5.61 -16.02 -0.19
CA LEU A 84 5.03 -17.09 0.63
C LEU A 84 6.15 -17.97 1.24
N PHE A 85 7.16 -18.31 0.44
CA PHE A 85 8.32 -19.06 0.93
C PHE A 85 9.03 -18.32 2.06
N SER A 86 9.25 -17.01 1.92
CA SER A 86 9.88 -16.18 2.96
C SER A 86 9.07 -16.10 4.27
N GLN A 87 7.76 -16.36 4.20
CA GLN A 87 6.85 -16.40 5.35
C GLN A 87 6.70 -17.81 5.94
N GLY A 88 7.43 -18.79 5.42
CA GLY A 88 7.47 -20.17 5.91
C GLY A 88 6.37 -21.07 5.35
N PHE A 89 5.77 -20.73 4.20
CA PHE A 89 4.82 -21.63 3.52
C PHE A 89 5.56 -22.76 2.78
N ARG A 90 5.14 -24.01 3.02
CA ARG A 90 5.71 -25.19 2.35
C ARG A 90 5.14 -25.34 0.94
N THR A 91 3.84 -25.10 0.77
CA THR A 91 3.13 -25.26 -0.50
C THR A 91 3.12 -24.00 -1.37
N ALA A 92 4.09 -23.10 -1.18
CA ALA A 92 4.14 -21.76 -1.80
C ALA A 92 4.00 -21.76 -3.33
N GLU A 93 4.58 -22.74 -4.02
CA GLU A 93 4.51 -22.89 -5.48
C GLU A 93 3.08 -23.19 -5.97
N ILE A 94 2.38 -24.11 -5.29
CA ILE A 94 1.00 -24.47 -5.61
C ILE A 94 0.06 -23.30 -5.28
N LEU A 95 0.31 -22.59 -4.17
CA LEU A 95 -0.50 -21.43 -3.80
C LEU A 95 -0.30 -20.27 -4.78
N ALA A 96 0.94 -20.01 -5.22
CA ALA A 96 1.23 -18.93 -6.17
C ALA A 96 0.55 -19.15 -7.52
N SER A 97 0.63 -20.37 -8.07
CA SER A 97 -0.02 -20.77 -9.33
C SER A 97 -1.56 -20.72 -9.25
N LYS A 98 -2.16 -20.73 -8.06
CA LYS A 98 -3.61 -20.54 -7.86
C LYS A 98 -4.02 -19.08 -7.64
N VAL A 99 -3.29 -18.35 -6.78
CA VAL A 99 -3.65 -17.00 -6.35
C VAL A 99 -3.53 -15.99 -7.49
N VAL A 100 -2.48 -16.06 -8.30
CA VAL A 100 -2.26 -15.05 -9.36
C VAL A 100 -3.33 -15.14 -10.45
N PRO A 101 -3.69 -16.34 -10.96
CA PRO A 101 -4.86 -16.49 -11.83
C PRO A 101 -6.16 -16.07 -11.16
N PHE A 102 -6.36 -16.36 -9.87
CA PHE A 102 -7.55 -15.91 -9.14
C PHE A 102 -7.71 -14.38 -9.16
N PHE A 103 -6.64 -13.61 -8.95
CA PHE A 103 -6.68 -12.15 -9.04
C PHE A 103 -7.00 -11.67 -10.47
N SER A 104 -6.51 -12.38 -11.48
CA SER A 104 -6.81 -12.07 -12.88
C SER A 104 -8.28 -12.37 -13.21
N LEU A 105 -8.81 -13.49 -12.73
CA LEU A 105 -10.23 -13.86 -12.84
C LEU A 105 -11.14 -12.87 -12.10
N CYS A 106 -10.72 -12.38 -10.93
CA CYS A 106 -11.47 -11.34 -10.22
C CYS A 106 -11.57 -10.07 -11.06
N ASP A 107 -10.49 -9.63 -11.69
CA ASP A 107 -10.53 -8.46 -12.57
C ASP A 107 -11.41 -8.70 -13.81
N GLU A 108 -11.39 -9.89 -14.40
CA GLU A 108 -12.18 -10.20 -15.61
C GLU A 108 -13.68 -10.44 -15.34
N LYS A 109 -14.02 -11.10 -14.23
CA LYS A 109 -15.38 -11.58 -13.95
C LYS A 109 -16.21 -10.63 -13.08
N LEU A 110 -15.58 -9.86 -12.19
CA LEU A 110 -16.30 -8.94 -11.32
C LEU A 110 -16.70 -7.67 -12.10
N SER A 111 -17.75 -7.00 -11.64
CA SER A 111 -18.18 -5.74 -12.25
C SER A 111 -17.05 -4.71 -12.23
N LYS A 112 -16.84 -3.97 -13.33
CA LYS A 112 -15.83 -2.91 -13.40
C LYS A 112 -16.24 -1.70 -12.56
N GLN A 113 -15.74 -1.63 -11.33
CA GLN A 113 -15.91 -0.48 -10.43
C GLN A 113 -14.62 0.34 -10.36
N PRO A 114 -14.70 1.68 -10.21
CA PRO A 114 -13.51 2.54 -10.21
C PRO A 114 -12.60 2.34 -8.98
N HIS A 115 -13.15 1.81 -7.88
CA HIS A 115 -12.41 1.57 -6.63
C HIS A 115 -11.84 0.14 -6.54
N TYR A 116 -12.11 -0.72 -7.53
CA TYR A 116 -11.54 -2.06 -7.56
C TYR A 116 -10.07 -2.00 -7.95
N ASP A 117 -9.25 -2.70 -7.16
CA ASP A 117 -7.82 -2.83 -7.39
C ASP A 117 -7.42 -4.28 -7.10
N PHE A 118 -7.12 -4.99 -8.19
CA PHE A 118 -6.59 -6.36 -8.22
C PHE A 118 -5.12 -6.39 -8.69
N GLY A 119 -4.42 -5.25 -8.65
CA GLY A 119 -3.02 -5.16 -9.05
C GLY A 119 -2.04 -5.72 -8.01
N LEU A 120 -0.75 -5.55 -8.28
CA LEU A 120 0.33 -6.07 -7.41
C LEU A 120 0.29 -5.50 -5.99
N ARG A 121 -0.25 -4.30 -5.79
CA ARG A 121 -0.45 -3.70 -4.46
C ARG A 121 -1.44 -4.50 -3.62
N ALA A 122 -2.58 -4.86 -4.22
CA ALA A 122 -3.59 -5.68 -3.55
C ALA A 122 -3.06 -7.09 -3.26
N LEU A 123 -2.33 -7.68 -4.22
CA LEU A 123 -1.67 -8.97 -4.04
C LEU A 123 -0.66 -8.93 -2.89
N LYS A 124 0.24 -7.94 -2.84
CA LYS A 124 1.19 -7.75 -1.73
C LYS A 124 0.48 -7.59 -0.39
N ALA A 125 -0.62 -6.84 -0.33
CA ALA A 125 -1.39 -6.66 0.90
C ALA A 125 -1.98 -7.98 1.42
N VAL A 126 -2.55 -8.80 0.53
CA VAL A 126 -3.03 -10.15 0.86
C VAL A 126 -1.88 -11.01 1.37
N LEU A 127 -0.76 -11.08 0.66
CA LEU A 127 0.38 -11.91 1.07
C LEU A 127 1.00 -11.46 2.39
N THR A 128 1.08 -10.16 2.63
CA THR A 128 1.56 -9.62 3.92
C THR A 128 0.61 -10.02 5.04
N SER A 129 -0.70 -9.84 4.85
CA SER A 129 -1.74 -10.27 5.80
C SER A 129 -1.71 -11.78 6.06
N THR A 130 -1.50 -12.60 5.02
CA THR A 130 -1.37 -14.06 5.10
C THR A 130 -0.22 -14.45 6.05
N GLY A 131 0.96 -13.82 5.91
CA GLY A 131 2.09 -14.06 6.82
C GLY A 131 1.86 -13.57 8.25
N HIS A 132 1.03 -12.55 8.47
CA HIS A 132 0.61 -12.15 9.82
C HIS A 132 -0.35 -13.16 10.44
N LEU A 133 -1.32 -13.66 9.67
CA LEU A 133 -2.27 -14.68 10.14
C LEU A 133 -1.54 -15.98 10.50
N LYS A 134 -0.62 -16.45 9.65
CA LYS A 134 0.19 -17.65 9.95
C LYS A 134 0.96 -17.52 11.26
N ARG A 135 1.61 -16.36 11.49
CA ARG A 135 2.30 -16.08 12.75
C ARG A 135 1.35 -16.03 13.95
N ALA A 136 0.17 -15.45 13.79
CA ALA A 136 -0.83 -15.40 14.86
C ALA A 136 -1.35 -16.80 15.24
N CYS A 137 -1.66 -17.64 14.25
CA CYS A 137 -2.09 -19.02 14.49
C CYS A 137 -0.97 -19.86 15.12
N SER A 138 0.28 -19.68 14.68
CA SER A 138 1.44 -20.38 15.26
C SER A 138 1.66 -20.01 16.74
N LEU A 139 1.44 -18.75 17.12
CA LEU A 139 1.52 -18.30 18.52
C LEU A 139 0.38 -18.86 19.38
N GLN A 140 -0.81 -19.05 18.81
CA GLN A 140 -1.94 -19.64 19.53
C GLN A 140 -1.72 -21.14 19.77
N ASN A 141 -1.21 -21.85 18.76
CA ASN A 141 -0.95 -23.30 18.85
C ASN A 141 0.22 -23.64 19.80
N GLN A 142 1.16 -22.73 20.06
CA GLN A 142 2.21 -22.93 21.07
C GLN A 142 1.70 -23.06 22.52
N ASN A 143 0.42 -22.72 22.79
CA ASN A 143 -0.17 -22.87 24.13
C ASN A 143 -0.90 -24.21 24.32
N LEU A 144 -0.96 -25.08 23.31
CA LEU A 144 -1.67 -26.36 23.31
C LEU A 144 -0.75 -27.48 22.78
N ASP A 145 0.02 -28.06 23.71
CA ASP A 145 0.72 -29.36 23.72
C ASP A 145 1.73 -29.78 22.63
N ASP A 146 2.87 -30.26 23.16
CA ASP A 146 3.92 -31.06 22.54
C ASP A 146 3.41 -32.47 22.12
N THR A 147 2.96 -32.66 20.88
CA THR A 147 2.94 -34.00 20.25
C THR A 147 3.41 -33.94 18.79
N PRO A 148 4.53 -34.59 18.43
CA PRO A 148 5.04 -34.60 17.07
C PRO A 148 4.41 -35.75 16.27
N ASP A 149 3.23 -35.53 15.68
CA ASP A 149 2.60 -36.55 14.83
C ASP A 149 2.93 -36.37 13.34
N GLN A 150 3.51 -37.42 12.78
CA GLN A 150 4.07 -37.56 11.42
C GLN A 150 3.03 -37.58 10.29
N LEU A 151 1.78 -37.14 10.56
CA LEU A 151 0.68 -36.99 9.59
C LEU A 151 0.54 -35.54 9.09
N SER A 152 1.51 -34.68 9.44
CA SER A 152 1.44 -33.21 9.35
C SER A 152 1.30 -32.62 7.95
N ASP A 153 1.88 -33.22 6.91
CA ASP A 153 2.00 -32.53 5.61
C ASP A 153 0.66 -32.28 4.90
N SER A 154 -0.30 -33.19 5.05
CA SER A 154 -1.64 -33.02 4.46
C SER A 154 -2.46 -31.96 5.20
N TYR A 155 -2.45 -31.97 6.54
CA TYR A 155 -3.12 -30.98 7.38
C TYR A 155 -2.49 -29.60 7.24
N ASP A 156 -1.16 -29.52 7.18
CA ASP A 156 -0.43 -28.27 6.96
C ASP A 156 -0.80 -27.65 5.60
N SER A 157 -1.00 -28.45 4.56
CA SER A 157 -1.40 -27.94 3.24
C SER A 157 -2.80 -27.32 3.23
N ILE A 158 -3.74 -27.91 3.96
CA ILE A 158 -5.12 -27.42 4.07
C ILE A 158 -5.13 -26.16 4.94
N ALA A 159 -4.41 -26.15 6.06
CA ALA A 159 -4.28 -24.99 6.93
C ALA A 159 -3.63 -23.81 6.20
N GLU A 160 -2.61 -24.05 5.37
CA GLU A 160 -1.98 -23.00 4.55
C GLU A 160 -2.96 -22.39 3.53
N GLN A 161 -3.78 -23.22 2.89
CA GLN A 161 -4.83 -22.77 1.99
C GLN A 161 -5.92 -21.98 2.73
N GLU A 162 -6.33 -22.44 3.91
CA GLU A 162 -7.32 -21.76 4.74
C GLU A 162 -6.85 -20.36 5.15
N ILE A 163 -5.62 -20.23 5.66
CA ILE A 163 -5.04 -18.95 6.06
C ILE A 163 -5.03 -17.96 4.89
N LEU A 164 -4.68 -18.44 3.69
CA LEU A 164 -4.66 -17.62 2.49
C LEU A 164 -6.07 -17.16 2.08
N VAL A 165 -7.06 -18.05 2.07
CA VAL A 165 -8.45 -17.72 1.74
C VAL A 165 -9.05 -16.75 2.77
N GLN A 166 -8.74 -16.92 4.05
CA GLN A 166 -9.11 -15.96 5.10
C GLN A 166 -8.49 -14.58 4.84
N SER A 167 -7.22 -14.52 4.43
CA SER A 167 -6.52 -13.27 4.11
C SER A 167 -7.11 -12.56 2.88
N VAL A 168 -7.39 -13.32 1.83
CA VAL A 168 -8.08 -12.85 0.62
C VAL A 168 -9.44 -12.28 0.98
N SER A 169 -10.22 -13.02 1.75
CA SER A 169 -11.56 -12.61 2.19
C SER A 169 -11.52 -11.31 2.98
N LYS A 170 -10.59 -11.21 3.94
CA LYS A 170 -10.40 -10.02 4.76
C LYS A 170 -10.01 -8.78 3.95
N THR A 171 -9.27 -8.95 2.86
CA THR A 171 -8.76 -7.83 2.06
C THR A 171 -9.70 -7.46 0.91
N ILE A 172 -10.15 -8.45 0.12
CA ILE A 172 -10.92 -8.22 -1.11
C ILE A 172 -12.38 -7.91 -0.80
N VAL A 173 -13.04 -8.66 0.11
CA VAL A 173 -14.49 -8.47 0.38
C VAL A 173 -14.78 -7.06 0.88
N SER A 174 -13.84 -6.46 1.61
CA SER A 174 -13.98 -5.07 2.08
C SER A 174 -14.11 -4.04 0.96
N LYS A 175 -13.65 -4.36 -0.24
CA LYS A 175 -13.71 -3.48 -1.41
C LYS A 175 -14.91 -3.78 -2.30
N LEU A 176 -15.53 -4.96 -2.17
CA LEU A 176 -16.56 -5.42 -3.11
C LEU A 176 -17.92 -4.81 -2.81
N VAL A 177 -18.65 -4.51 -3.89
CA VAL A 177 -20.09 -4.26 -3.84
C VAL A 177 -20.80 -5.57 -3.46
N ALA A 178 -21.89 -5.47 -2.69
CA ALA A 178 -22.65 -6.60 -2.16
C ALA A 178 -22.99 -7.66 -3.22
N ASP A 179 -23.40 -7.25 -4.43
CA ASP A 179 -23.78 -8.15 -5.52
C ASP A 179 -22.63 -9.02 -6.04
N ASN A 180 -21.39 -8.57 -5.87
CA ASN A 180 -20.19 -9.30 -6.29
C ASN A 180 -19.66 -10.26 -5.22
N VAL A 181 -20.15 -10.18 -3.97
CA VAL A 181 -19.70 -11.04 -2.87
C VAL A 181 -20.03 -12.52 -3.15
N PRO A 182 -21.26 -12.89 -3.57
CA PRO A 182 -21.56 -14.28 -3.93
C PRO A 182 -20.71 -14.81 -5.09
N LEU A 183 -20.42 -13.95 -6.08
CA LEU A 183 -19.57 -14.32 -7.22
C LEU A 183 -18.13 -14.61 -6.76
N LEU A 184 -17.58 -13.78 -5.87
CA LEU A 184 -16.26 -14.04 -5.27
C LEU A 184 -16.27 -15.37 -4.49
N THR A 185 -17.30 -15.61 -3.68
CA THR A 185 -17.41 -16.86 -2.91
C THR A 185 -17.47 -18.09 -3.81
N SER A 186 -18.19 -18.01 -4.95
CA SER A 186 -18.20 -19.08 -5.95
C SER A 186 -16.81 -19.31 -6.55
N LEU A 187 -16.11 -18.24 -6.96
CA LEU A 187 -14.75 -18.34 -7.52
C LEU A 187 -13.75 -18.92 -6.51
N LEU A 188 -13.88 -18.56 -5.23
CA LEU A 188 -13.04 -19.12 -4.17
C LEU A 188 -13.32 -20.61 -3.94
N ALA A 189 -14.59 -21.02 -3.94
CA ALA A 189 -14.97 -22.42 -3.80
C ALA A 189 -14.45 -23.29 -4.97
N ASP A 190 -14.43 -22.74 -6.18
CA ASP A 190 -13.92 -23.44 -7.37
C ASP A 190 -12.40 -23.68 -7.32
N ILE A 191 -11.62 -22.71 -6.78
CA ILE A 191 -10.15 -22.78 -6.74
C ILE A 191 -9.64 -23.45 -5.45
N PHE A 192 -10.36 -23.29 -4.35
CA PHE A 192 -10.05 -23.79 -3.02
C PHE A 192 -11.27 -24.52 -2.41
N PRO A 193 -11.50 -25.79 -2.80
CA PRO A 193 -12.62 -26.57 -2.26
C PRO A 193 -12.43 -26.88 -0.77
N GLY A 194 -13.51 -26.83 0.01
CA GLY A 194 -13.52 -27.28 1.41
C GLY A 194 -13.21 -26.22 2.47
N ILE A 195 -13.10 -24.94 2.11
CA ILE A 195 -12.86 -23.84 3.05
C ILE A 195 -14.16 -23.03 3.26
N GLU A 196 -14.65 -22.99 4.50
CA GLU A 196 -15.84 -22.22 4.84
C GLU A 196 -15.55 -20.73 4.99
N TYR A 197 -16.44 -19.91 4.42
CA TYR A 197 -16.36 -18.46 4.51
C TYR A 197 -17.12 -17.93 5.73
N SER A 198 -16.44 -17.15 6.58
CA SER A 198 -17.07 -16.45 7.71
C SER A 198 -17.03 -14.92 7.49
N PRO A 199 -18.18 -14.22 7.52
CA PRO A 199 -18.21 -12.76 7.43
C PRO A 199 -17.70 -12.12 8.75
N ILE A 200 -16.75 -11.20 8.65
CA ILE A 200 -16.07 -10.59 9.81
C ILE A 200 -16.30 -9.06 9.85
N LEU A 201 -16.12 -8.45 11.02
CA LEU A 201 -16.04 -6.99 11.24
C LEU A 201 -14.95 -6.33 10.36
N GLN A 202 -15.35 -5.89 9.17
CA GLN A 202 -14.44 -5.44 8.11
C GLN A 202 -13.62 -4.21 8.51
N LEU A 203 -14.24 -3.19 9.11
CA LEU A 203 -13.59 -1.88 9.30
C LEU A 203 -12.40 -1.95 10.28
N TYR A 204 -12.56 -2.63 11.42
CA TYR A 204 -11.47 -2.84 12.39
C TYR A 204 -10.33 -3.67 11.81
N GLN A 205 -10.67 -4.66 10.98
CA GLN A 205 -9.71 -5.55 10.37
C GLN A 205 -8.83 -4.85 9.32
N ILE A 206 -9.44 -4.03 8.47
CA ILE A 206 -8.70 -3.26 7.45
C ILE A 206 -7.77 -2.28 8.13
N GLN A 207 -8.20 -1.61 9.21
CA GLN A 207 -7.35 -0.70 9.98
C GLN A 207 -6.06 -1.37 10.48
N ASN A 208 -6.12 -2.67 10.83
CA ASN A 208 -4.93 -3.38 11.30
C ASN A 208 -4.01 -3.86 10.16
N ILE A 209 -4.50 -3.89 8.92
CA ILE A 209 -3.74 -4.35 7.74
C ILE A 209 -3.18 -3.16 6.94
N GLN A 210 -4.00 -2.14 6.73
CA GLN A 210 -3.71 -1.01 5.86
C GLN A 210 -3.57 0.27 6.67
N HIS A 211 -2.58 1.08 6.31
CA HIS A 211 -2.33 2.37 6.97
C HIS A 211 -3.40 3.42 6.62
N GLY A 212 -3.95 3.37 5.40
CA GLY A 212 -5.04 4.25 4.97
C GLY A 212 -6.30 3.47 4.61
N LEU A 213 -7.46 4.08 4.84
CA LEU A 213 -8.78 3.54 4.54
C LEU A 213 -9.65 4.59 3.85
N MET A 214 -10.41 4.17 2.84
CA MET A 214 -11.43 5.00 2.19
C MET A 214 -12.81 4.37 2.40
N MET A 215 -13.78 5.18 2.83
CA MET A 215 -15.18 4.75 2.97
C MET A 215 -16.03 5.33 1.83
N GLY A 216 -16.10 4.59 0.72
CA GLY A 216 -16.95 4.90 -0.43
C GLY A 216 -18.43 4.60 -0.18
N GLY A 217 -19.33 5.31 -0.86
CA GLY A 217 -20.79 5.05 -0.78
C GLY A 217 -21.67 6.30 -0.91
N PRO A 218 -22.99 6.15 -1.09
CA PRO A 218 -23.93 7.26 -1.17
C PRO A 218 -23.94 8.15 0.09
N LEU A 219 -24.43 9.37 -0.06
CA LEU A 219 -24.72 10.26 1.07
C LEU A 219 -25.71 9.58 2.03
N ALA A 220 -25.62 9.93 3.32
CA ALA A 220 -26.50 9.42 4.38
C ALA A 220 -26.44 7.91 4.68
N THR A 221 -25.39 7.20 4.23
CA THR A 221 -25.16 5.77 4.55
C THR A 221 -24.46 5.52 5.89
N SER A 222 -24.60 6.45 6.86
CA SER A 222 -24.05 6.33 8.22
C SER A 222 -22.55 6.06 8.33
N LYS A 223 -21.76 6.32 7.28
CA LYS A 223 -20.29 6.16 7.29
C LYS A 223 -19.64 6.88 8.45
N THR A 224 -20.06 8.13 8.69
CA THR A 224 -19.55 8.95 9.78
C THR A 224 -19.84 8.34 11.14
N GLN A 225 -21.00 7.69 11.29
CA GLN A 225 -21.38 7.02 12.52
C GLN A 225 -20.62 5.70 12.71
N ALA A 226 -20.36 4.95 11.63
CA ALA A 226 -19.66 3.68 11.68
C ALA A 226 -18.26 3.79 12.30
N TRP A 227 -17.44 4.75 11.83
CA TRP A 227 -16.09 4.94 12.38
C TRP A 227 -16.12 5.55 13.79
N ARG A 228 -17.08 6.43 14.11
CA ARG A 228 -17.26 6.99 15.46
C ARG A 228 -17.58 5.91 16.49
N VAL A 229 -18.49 5.00 16.13
CA VAL A 229 -18.84 3.86 16.99
C VAL A 229 -17.63 2.95 17.19
N LEU A 230 -16.87 2.65 16.13
CA LEU A 230 -15.65 1.85 16.27
C LEU A 230 -14.64 2.53 17.20
N LEU A 231 -14.42 3.84 17.07
CA LEU A 231 -13.49 4.58 17.93
C LEU A 231 -13.91 4.53 19.40
N ALA A 232 -15.21 4.71 19.67
CA ALA A 232 -15.78 4.61 21.02
C ALA A 232 -15.62 3.20 21.62
N VAL A 233 -15.84 2.16 20.81
CA VAL A 233 -15.64 0.77 21.24
C VAL A 233 -14.17 0.49 21.52
N LEU A 234 -13.25 0.94 20.66
CA LEU A 234 -11.81 0.76 20.87
C LEU A 234 -11.30 1.46 22.12
N GLN A 235 -11.82 2.66 22.41
CA GLN A 235 -11.50 3.38 23.64
C GLN A 235 -11.94 2.58 24.89
N ARG A 236 -13.12 1.94 24.84
CA ARG A 236 -13.61 1.08 25.93
C ARG A 236 -12.80 -0.20 26.09
N LEU A 237 -12.43 -0.85 24.99
CA LEU A 237 -11.74 -2.13 25.01
C LEU A 237 -10.24 -2.02 25.34
N LYS A 238 -9.55 -1.01 24.80
CA LYS A 238 -8.09 -0.88 24.92
C LYS A 238 -7.65 0.19 25.91
N GLY A 239 -8.57 0.99 26.45
CA GLY A 239 -8.25 2.09 27.38
C GLY A 239 -7.50 3.28 26.76
N CYS A 240 -7.09 3.20 25.49
CA CYS A 240 -6.43 4.30 24.79
C CYS A 240 -7.47 5.36 24.35
N LYS A 241 -7.27 6.62 24.73
CA LYS A 241 -8.09 7.73 24.20
C LYS A 241 -7.86 7.85 22.69
N GLY A 242 -8.90 7.58 21.90
CA GLY A 242 -8.90 7.83 20.46
C GLY A 242 -9.20 9.30 20.19
N VAL A 243 -8.35 9.96 19.43
CA VAL A 243 -8.55 11.35 18.99
C VAL A 243 -8.78 11.33 17.48
N SER A 244 -9.94 11.81 17.03
CA SER A 244 -10.22 11.97 15.60
C SER A 244 -10.12 13.44 15.20
N TYR A 245 -9.29 13.73 14.21
CA TYR A 245 -9.21 15.01 13.53
C TYR A 245 -10.05 14.92 12.26
N VAL A 246 -11.25 15.52 12.27
CA VAL A 246 -12.06 15.69 11.06
C VAL A 246 -11.62 16.99 10.41
N MET A 247 -10.96 16.89 9.26
CA MET A 247 -10.31 18.03 8.63
C MET A 247 -10.80 18.24 7.20
N ASP A 248 -11.02 19.51 6.87
CA ASP A 248 -10.99 19.98 5.50
C ASP A 248 -9.52 19.93 5.00
N PRO A 249 -9.22 19.63 3.73
CA PRO A 249 -7.86 19.34 3.23
C PRO A 249 -6.78 20.44 3.39
N LYS A 250 -7.05 21.55 4.11
CA LYS A 250 -6.23 22.78 4.10
C LYS A 250 -5.72 23.29 5.46
N ALA A 251 -5.84 22.58 6.58
CA ALA A 251 -5.29 23.08 7.85
C ALA A 251 -4.76 21.97 8.77
N ILE A 252 -3.46 22.02 9.13
CA ILE A 252 -2.89 21.28 10.28
C ILE A 252 -1.85 22.15 10.99
N SER A 253 -1.92 22.22 12.32
CA SER A 253 -0.85 22.71 13.20
C SER A 253 -0.01 21.55 13.75
N LYS A 254 1.32 21.72 13.77
CA LYS A 254 2.35 20.68 13.99
C LYS A 254 2.37 20.04 15.39
N ASP A 255 1.77 20.69 16.39
CA ASP A 255 2.01 20.35 17.81
C ASP A 255 1.11 19.24 18.37
N ALA A 256 0.15 18.72 17.60
CA ALA A 256 -0.87 17.77 18.08
C ALA A 256 -0.55 16.27 17.80
N LEU A 257 0.60 15.95 17.20
CA LEU A 257 0.92 14.61 16.69
C LEU A 257 1.88 13.76 17.56
N TYR A 258 2.42 14.30 18.66
CA TYR A 258 3.49 13.66 19.44
C TYR A 258 3.04 13.01 20.76
N ASP A 259 1.74 12.78 20.98
CA ASP A 259 1.22 12.15 22.20
C ASP A 259 1.04 10.62 22.04
N ALA A 260 0.99 9.87 23.14
CA ALA A 260 0.84 8.40 23.17
C ALA A 260 -0.58 7.91 22.78
N LYS A 261 -1.40 8.78 22.19
CA LYS A 261 -2.80 8.51 21.82
C LYS A 261 -2.89 7.89 20.44
N ARG A 262 -4.01 7.22 20.17
CA ARG A 262 -4.36 6.77 18.81
C ARG A 262 -4.99 7.96 18.08
N HIS A 263 -4.37 8.39 17.00
CA HIS A 263 -4.78 9.55 16.22
C HIS A 263 -5.39 9.09 14.91
N TRP A 264 -6.62 9.51 14.61
CA TRP A 264 -7.22 9.29 13.29
C TRP A 264 -7.30 10.62 12.56
N ILE A 265 -6.74 10.68 11.36
CA ILE A 265 -6.87 11.83 10.47
C ILE A 265 -7.94 11.47 9.45
N ILE A 266 -9.02 12.23 9.43
CA ILE A 266 -10.21 11.96 8.62
C ILE A 266 -10.39 13.14 7.66
N PHE A 267 -10.32 12.84 6.38
CA PHE A 267 -10.67 13.77 5.31
C PHE A 267 -12.14 13.55 4.95
N ASP A 268 -13.01 14.47 5.39
CA ASP A 268 -14.45 14.42 5.14
C ASP A 268 -14.81 15.39 4.00
N GLY A 269 -14.61 14.94 2.76
CA GLY A 269 -14.83 15.76 1.57
C GLY A 269 -14.49 15.01 0.29
N ASP A 270 -14.73 15.67 -0.84
CA ASP A 270 -14.47 15.09 -2.16
C ASP A 270 -12.97 14.89 -2.42
N THR A 271 -12.64 13.76 -3.05
CA THR A 271 -11.27 13.43 -3.42
C THR A 271 -10.94 13.98 -4.80
N ASP A 272 -9.84 14.71 -4.91
CA ASP A 272 -9.31 15.19 -6.18
C ASP A 272 -7.85 14.72 -6.36
N PRO A 273 -7.43 14.33 -7.59
CA PRO A 273 -6.07 13.88 -7.86
C PRO A 273 -4.96 14.86 -7.45
N GLU A 274 -5.20 16.17 -7.42
CA GLU A 274 -4.20 17.18 -7.12
C GLU A 274 -3.69 17.11 -5.68
N TRP A 275 -4.60 16.98 -4.71
CA TRP A 275 -4.22 16.94 -3.29
C TRP A 275 -3.94 15.52 -2.79
N VAL A 276 -4.72 14.53 -3.24
CA VAL A 276 -4.56 13.11 -2.82
C VAL A 276 -3.19 12.59 -3.23
N LYS A 277 -2.64 13.06 -4.37
CA LYS A 277 -1.31 12.66 -4.84
C LYS A 277 -0.20 13.00 -3.85
N ASN A 278 -0.33 14.09 -3.09
CA ASN A 278 0.66 14.47 -2.07
C ASN A 278 0.71 13.47 -0.91
N LEU A 279 -0.35 12.66 -0.74
CA LEU A 279 -0.46 11.62 0.27
C LEU A 279 0.00 10.25 -0.22
N ASN A 280 0.44 10.08 -1.47
CA ASN A 280 0.89 8.78 -1.96
C ASN A 280 2.07 8.23 -1.13
N SER A 281 3.05 9.07 -0.80
CA SER A 281 4.19 8.71 0.05
C SER A 281 3.81 8.51 1.53
N VAL A 282 2.66 9.03 1.94
CA VAL A 282 2.08 8.77 3.26
C VAL A 282 1.39 7.41 3.27
N LEU A 283 0.63 7.08 2.22
CA LEU A 283 -0.20 5.88 2.11
C LEU A 283 0.54 4.64 1.59
N ASP A 284 1.78 4.79 1.14
CA ASP A 284 2.65 3.69 0.73
C ASP A 284 3.44 3.13 1.94
N ASP A 285 4.33 2.17 1.68
CA ASP A 285 5.14 1.54 2.73
C ASP A 285 6.15 2.49 3.37
N ASN A 286 6.43 3.66 2.76
CA ASN A 286 7.38 4.63 3.29
C ASN A 286 6.81 5.41 4.48
N LYS A 287 5.48 5.57 4.56
CA LYS A 287 4.78 6.31 5.63
C LYS A 287 5.38 7.70 5.89
N LEU A 288 5.70 8.40 4.81
CA LEU A 288 6.45 9.65 4.83
C LEU A 288 5.68 10.78 4.16
N LEU A 289 5.41 11.84 4.91
CA LEU A 289 4.90 13.10 4.37
C LEU A 289 6.06 14.00 3.95
N THR A 290 6.13 14.33 2.66
CA THR A 290 7.14 15.26 2.12
C THR A 290 6.49 16.62 1.87
N LEU A 291 6.99 17.64 2.56
CA LEU A 291 6.51 19.02 2.42
C LEU A 291 7.26 19.76 1.28
N PRO A 292 6.67 20.82 0.69
CA PRO A 292 7.31 21.59 -0.39
C PRO A 292 8.65 22.25 -0.03
N ASN A 293 8.88 22.49 1.27
CA ASN A 293 10.15 23.01 1.80
C ASN A 293 11.26 21.94 1.87
N GLY A 294 10.96 20.68 1.52
CA GLY A 294 11.88 19.56 1.62
C GLY A 294 11.89 18.86 2.99
N GLU A 295 11.12 19.34 3.95
CA GLU A 295 10.96 18.68 5.25
C GLU A 295 10.20 17.36 5.08
N ARG A 296 10.71 16.33 5.74
CA ARG A 296 10.22 14.95 5.66
C ARG A 296 9.73 14.54 7.03
N LEU A 297 8.42 14.33 7.16
CA LEU A 297 7.77 13.94 8.40
C LEU A 297 7.42 12.45 8.31
N ASN A 298 8.08 11.63 9.13
CA ASN A 298 7.71 10.23 9.29
C ASN A 298 6.44 10.13 10.13
N LEU A 299 5.47 9.37 9.65
CA LEU A 299 4.28 9.05 10.42
C LEU A 299 4.60 7.93 11.41
N LEU A 300 4.19 8.14 12.65
CA LEU A 300 4.27 7.16 13.72
C LEU A 300 3.20 6.08 13.51
N ASN A 301 3.42 4.89 14.06
CA ASN A 301 2.50 3.74 13.93
C ASN A 301 1.14 3.95 14.64
N ASN A 302 0.95 5.05 15.36
CA ASN A 302 -0.29 5.43 16.06
C ASN A 302 -1.22 6.34 15.23
N VAL A 303 -0.82 6.70 14.01
CA VAL A 303 -1.60 7.47 13.02
C VAL A 303 -2.21 6.53 11.98
#